data_AF-U1NVL9-F1
#
_entry.id   AF-U1NVL9-F1
#
_cell.length_a   1.000
_cell.length_b   1.000
_cell.length_c   1.000
_cell.angle_alpha   90.00
_cell.angle_beta   90.00
_cell.angle_gamma   90.00
#
_symmetry.space_group_name_H-M   'P 1'
#
loop_
_entity.id
_entity.type
_entity.pdbx_description
1 polymer ?
#
loop_
_entity_poly.entity_id
_entity_poly.type
_entity_poly.pdbx_seq_one_letter_code
_entity_poly.pdbx_strand_id
1 'polypeptide(L)'
;MSDTPDEDSLAHLAETDPEEMINMVGRLADDGHLDSDELVGIAKDCAEDGVNLFQVLADHPELTETKVGVDLAEVRRLADTFETAIAEN
;
A
#
# COMPACT_ATOMS: atom_id res chain seq x y z
N MET A 1 -14.20 -11.11 -20.88
CA MET A 1 -13.73 -9.86 -20.26
C MET A 1 -12.25 -10.04 -20.08
N SER A 2 -11.45 -9.14 -20.63
CA SER A 2 -10.00 -9.28 -20.62
C SER A 2 -9.50 -9.01 -19.22
N ASP A 3 -9.27 -10.08 -18.47
CA ASP A 3 -8.58 -10.08 -17.19
C ASP A 3 -7.08 -9.97 -17.50
N THR A 4 -6.68 -8.78 -17.92
CA THR A 4 -5.26 -8.42 -17.96
C THR A 4 -5.05 -7.76 -16.60
N PRO A 5 -4.17 -8.28 -15.73
CA PRO A 5 -3.81 -7.52 -14.55
C PRO A 5 -3.38 -6.14 -15.05
N ASP A 6 -4.00 -5.08 -14.53
CA ASP A 6 -3.52 -3.74 -14.80
C ASP A 6 -2.05 -3.74 -14.35
N GLU A 7 -1.13 -3.75 -15.31
CA GLU A 7 0.33 -3.79 -15.05
C GLU A 7 0.77 -2.55 -14.24
N ASP A 8 -0.08 -1.53 -14.20
CA ASP A 8 0.04 -0.31 -13.39
C ASP A 8 -0.77 -0.35 -12.07
N SER A 9 -1.42 -1.47 -11.72
CA SER A 9 -2.13 -1.61 -10.45
C SER A 9 -1.14 -1.68 -9.28
N LEU A 10 -1.50 -1.06 -8.16
CA LEU A 10 -0.67 -1.05 -6.95
C LEU A 10 -0.42 -2.46 -6.42
N ALA A 11 -1.39 -3.38 -6.57
CA ALA A 11 -1.20 -4.78 -6.20
C ALA A 11 -0.10 -5.45 -7.04
N HIS A 12 -0.07 -5.20 -8.36
CA HIS A 12 0.96 -5.73 -9.23
C HIS A 12 2.33 -5.13 -8.93
N LEU A 13 2.39 -3.82 -8.67
CA LEU A 13 3.61 -3.13 -8.28
C LEU A 13 4.14 -3.64 -6.94
N ALA A 14 3.27 -3.94 -5.96
CA ALA A 14 3.70 -4.52 -4.69
C ALA A 14 4.51 -5.82 -4.86
N GLU A 15 4.13 -6.66 -5.84
CA GLU A 15 4.80 -7.93 -6.12
C GLU A 15 6.07 -7.77 -6.97
N THR A 16 6.07 -6.82 -7.91
CA THR A 16 7.11 -6.71 -8.95
C THR A 16 8.11 -5.59 -8.70
N ASP A 17 7.65 -4.45 -8.19
CA ASP A 17 8.44 -3.25 -7.90
C ASP A 17 7.84 -2.46 -6.71
N PRO A 18 8.07 -2.93 -5.47
CA PRO A 18 7.50 -2.30 -4.28
C PRO A 18 8.04 -0.88 -4.07
N GLU A 19 9.23 -0.56 -4.58
CA GLU A 19 9.78 0.79 -4.50
C GLU A 19 8.97 1.79 -5.34
N GLU A 20 8.58 1.42 -6.57
CA GLU A 20 7.74 2.26 -7.40
C GLU A 20 6.32 2.41 -6.85
N MET A 21 5.76 1.33 -6.27
CA MET A 21 4.49 1.41 -5.54
C MET A 21 4.56 2.46 -4.42
N ILE A 22 5.61 2.44 -3.59
CA ILE A 22 5.79 3.38 -2.48
C ILE A 22 6.03 4.81 -3.00
N ASN A 23 6.77 4.98 -4.10
CA ASN A 23 6.94 6.30 -4.73
C ASN A 23 5.61 6.86 -5.24
N MET A 24 4.74 6.01 -5.79
CA MET A 24 3.42 6.42 -6.27
C MET A 24 2.53 6.84 -5.11
N VAL A 25 2.47 6.06 -4.02
CA VAL A 25 1.75 6.42 -2.80
C VAL A 25 2.29 7.72 -2.20
N GLY A 26 3.62 7.89 -2.16
CA GLY A 26 4.24 9.12 -1.67
C GLY A 26 3.91 10.35 -2.52
N ARG A 27 3.82 10.22 -3.85
CA ARG A 27 3.38 11.31 -4.72
C ARG A 27 1.93 11.72 -4.44
N LEU A 28 1.04 10.76 -4.21
CA LEU A 28 -0.35 11.05 -3.86
C LEU A 28 -0.43 11.80 -2.52
N ALA A 29 0.40 11.42 -1.55
CA ALA A 29 0.49 12.10 -0.25
C ALA A 29 1.04 13.52 -0.36
N ASP A 30 2.11 13.72 -1.14
CA ASP A 30 2.74 15.04 -1.33
C ASP A 30 1.83 16.02 -2.10
N ASP A 31 1.02 15.54 -3.05
CA ASP A 31 0.07 16.37 -3.81
C ASP A 31 -1.14 16.82 -2.96
N GLY A 32 -1.24 16.36 -1.70
CA GLY A 32 -2.37 16.63 -0.81
C GLY A 32 -3.65 15.91 -1.25
N HIS A 33 -3.51 14.86 -2.04
CA HIS A 33 -4.59 13.99 -2.52
C HIS A 33 -4.71 12.68 -1.72
N LEU A 34 -3.86 12.49 -0.71
CA LEU A 34 -3.88 11.31 0.14
C LEU A 34 -4.07 11.70 1.60
N ASP A 35 -5.32 11.67 2.05
CA ASP A 35 -5.64 11.68 3.47
C ASP A 35 -5.59 10.25 4.03
N SER A 36 -5.69 10.13 5.36
CA SER A 36 -5.67 8.81 6.04
C SER A 36 -6.79 7.88 5.57
N ASP A 37 -7.97 8.42 5.24
CA ASP A 37 -9.10 7.64 4.71
C ASP A 37 -8.82 7.14 3.28
N GLU A 38 -8.27 7.98 2.39
CA GLU A 38 -7.83 7.56 1.06
C GLU A 38 -6.77 6.47 1.12
N LEU A 39 -5.75 6.60 1.98
CA LEU A 39 -4.71 5.57 2.15
C LEU A 39 -5.31 4.23 2.57
N VAL A 40 -6.29 4.24 3.48
CA VAL A 40 -7.02 3.03 3.90
C VAL A 40 -7.89 2.47 2.76
N GLY A 41 -8.47 3.33 1.93
CA GLY A 41 -9.19 2.91 0.72
C GLY A 41 -8.29 2.15 -0.24
N ILE A 42 -7.13 2.73 -0.59
CA ILE A 42 -6.12 2.08 -1.43
C ILE A 42 -5.65 0.76 -0.83
N ALA A 43 -5.42 0.73 0.49
CA ALA A 43 -5.03 -0.50 1.18
C ALA A 43 -6.08 -1.60 1.08
N LYS A 44 -7.37 -1.25 1.09
CA LYS A 44 -8.48 -2.21 0.91
C LYS A 44 -8.52 -2.73 -0.51
N ASP A 45 -8.39 -1.86 -1.51
CA ASP A 45 -8.36 -2.27 -2.91
C ASP A 45 -7.19 -3.24 -3.15
N CYS A 46 -5.99 -2.94 -2.62
CA CYS A 46 -4.86 -3.87 -2.69
C CYS A 46 -5.14 -5.19 -1.95
N ALA A 47 -5.84 -5.14 -0.83
CA ALA A 47 -6.19 -6.33 -0.05
C ALA A 47 -7.21 -7.24 -0.76
N GLU A 48 -8.07 -6.69 -1.61
CA GLU A 48 -8.95 -7.49 -2.48
C GLU A 48 -8.15 -8.35 -3.46
N ASP A 49 -6.98 -7.87 -3.89
CA ASP A 49 -6.01 -8.60 -4.70
C ASP A 49 -5.02 -9.44 -3.85
N GLY A 50 -5.21 -9.51 -2.53
CA GLY A 50 -4.36 -10.28 -1.62
C GLY A 50 -3.06 -9.58 -1.21
N VAL A 51 -2.91 -8.29 -1.53
CA VAL A 51 -1.73 -7.49 -1.21
C VAL A 51 -1.96 -6.64 0.03
N ASN A 52 -1.08 -6.79 1.02
CA ASN A 52 -1.08 -5.95 2.21
C ASN A 52 -0.20 -4.70 1.99
N LEU A 53 -0.82 -3.60 1.56
CA LEU A 53 -0.13 -2.32 1.35
C LEU A 53 0.69 -1.87 2.56
N PHE A 54 0.15 -2.00 3.77
CA PHE A 54 0.84 -1.59 4.98
C PHE A 54 2.04 -2.48 5.31
N GLN A 55 1.99 -3.77 4.94
CA GLN A 55 3.13 -4.67 5.06
C GLN A 55 4.26 -4.23 4.13
N VAL A 56 3.95 -3.90 2.88
CA VAL A 56 4.95 -3.38 1.91
C VAL A 56 5.60 -2.09 2.45
N LEU A 57 4.79 -1.18 2.99
CA LEU A 57 5.31 0.04 3.63
C LEU A 57 6.17 -0.26 4.86
N ALA A 58 5.80 -1.26 5.67
CA ALA A 58 6.54 -1.66 6.87
C ALA A 58 7.88 -2.34 6.55
N ASP A 59 7.94 -3.10 5.44
CA ASP A 59 9.14 -3.77 4.96
C ASP A 59 10.15 -2.80 4.31
N HIS A 60 9.69 -1.62 3.91
CA HIS A 60 10.51 -0.55 3.34
C HIS A 60 10.49 0.74 4.18
N PRO A 61 10.95 0.71 5.44
CA PRO A 61 10.78 1.82 6.39
C PRO A 61 11.49 3.11 5.95
N GLU A 62 12.69 3.02 5.35
CA GLU A 62 13.45 4.18 4.90
C GLU A 62 12.73 4.94 3.77
N LEU A 63 12.09 4.22 2.85
CA LEU A 63 11.30 4.80 1.76
C LEU A 63 9.99 5.35 2.29
N THR A 64 9.29 4.59 3.14
CA THR A 64 8.01 5.01 3.73
C THR A 64 8.13 6.30 4.53
N GLU A 65 9.14 6.42 5.39
CA GLU A 65 9.40 7.65 6.16
C GLU A 65 9.74 8.83 5.24
N THR A 66 10.54 8.59 4.19
CA THR A 66 11.02 9.65 3.29
C THR A 66 9.95 10.11 2.29
N LYS A 67 9.09 9.20 1.82
CA LYS A 67 8.18 9.41 0.69
C LYS A 67 6.73 9.62 1.10
N VAL A 68 6.28 8.92 2.14
CA VAL A 68 4.87 8.89 2.53
C VAL A 68 4.64 9.72 3.80
N GLY A 69 5.65 9.84 4.66
CA GLY A 69 5.59 10.70 5.85
C GLY A 69 4.64 10.18 6.95
N VAL A 70 4.37 8.87 6.95
CA VAL A 70 3.49 8.20 7.93
C VAL A 70 4.28 7.63 9.11
N ASP A 71 3.63 7.50 10.26
CA ASP A 71 4.23 6.88 11.45
C ASP A 71 4.39 5.36 11.25
N LEU A 72 5.63 4.89 11.29
CA LEU A 72 5.95 3.47 11.07
C LEU A 72 5.34 2.53 12.13
N ALA A 73 5.11 2.99 13.36
CA ALA A 73 4.50 2.14 14.37
C ALA A 73 3.02 1.90 14.05
N GLU A 74 2.32 2.92 13.57
CA GLU A 74 0.94 2.79 13.10
C GLU A 74 0.86 1.96 11.81
N VAL A 75 1.78 2.17 10.85
CA VAL A 75 1.86 1.33 9.63
C VAL A 75 1.98 -0.15 9.99
N ARG A 76 2.87 -0.51 10.94
CA ARG A 76 3.03 -1.90 11.39
C ARG A 76 1.76 -2.45 12.03
N ARG A 77 1.08 -1.66 12.86
CA ARG A 77 -0.20 -2.09 13.47
C ARG A 77 -1.27 -2.35 12.39
N LEU A 78 -1.34 -1.49 11.37
CA LEU A 78 -2.28 -1.65 10.26
C LEU A 78 -1.91 -2.86 9.40
N ALA A 79 -0.62 -3.14 9.20
CA ALA A 79 -0.15 -4.33 8.51
C ALA A 79 -0.67 -5.61 9.18
N ASP A 80 -0.51 -5.76 10.50
CA ASP A 80 -1.04 -6.93 11.24
C ASP A 80 -2.57 -7.07 11.08
N THR A 81 -3.28 -5.94 11.08
CA THR A 81 -4.75 -5.90 10.96
C THR A 81 -5.19 -6.39 9.58
N PHE A 82 -4.54 -5.90 8.53
CA PHE A 82 -4.86 -6.27 7.15
C PHE A 82 -4.39 -7.68 6.79
N GLU A 83 -3.27 -8.15 7.36
CA GLU A 83 -2.81 -9.53 7.18
C GLU A 83 -3.89 -10.53 7.66
N THR A 84 -4.47 -10.26 8.83
CA THR A 84 -5.58 -11.07 9.36
C THR A 84 -6.80 -11.00 8.43
N ALA A 85 -7.18 -9.80 7.99
CA ALA A 85 -8.35 -9.61 7.13
C ALA A 85 -8.21 -10.30 5.76
N ILE A 86 -7.01 -10.28 5.16
CA ILE A 86 -6.70 -10.97 3.90
C ILE A 86 -6.73 -12.48 4.10
N ALA A 87 -6.17 -12.99 5.20
CA ALA A 87 -6.13 -14.43 5.49
C ALA A 87 -7.51 -15.05 5.76
N GLU A 88 -8.51 -14.24 6.14
CA GLU A 88 -9.89 -14.67 6.40
C GLU A 88 -10.81 -14.60 5.17
N ASN A 89 -10.35 -14.04 4.06
CA ASN A 89 -11.11 -13.85 2.80
C ASN A 89 -10.83 -14.96 1.78
#